data_AF-A0A371H2Y1-F1
#
_entry.id   AF-A0A371H2Y1-F1
#
_cell.length_a   1.000
_cell.length_b   1.000
_cell.length_c   1.000
_cell.angle_alpha   90.00
_cell.angle_beta   90.00
_cell.angle_gamma   90.00
#
_symmetry.space_group_name_H-M   'P 1'
#
loop_
_entity.id
_entity.type
_entity.pdbx_description
1 polymer ?
#
loop_
_entity_poly.entity_id
_entity_poly.type
_entity_poly.pdbx_seq_one_letter_code
_entity_poly.pdbx_strand_id
1 'polypeptide(L)'
;MYLIELFNFAAVIHPFAEHIAYFMLFAIPLITTVVTRTASIASYAGYLAYIDFMNNMGHCNFECIPKAIFSTFPFLKYLIYTPSFHSLHHTQFRTNYSLFMPIYDYIYGTMDKTTDTTYETSLKREETSPDVVYLTHLTTPESIYHLRLGFASLASRSQSSEWYLYLMWPFTLWSVLVTWFYGQTFVLERNAFKMLNLQSWVIPRFHVQYLFKWQRETLNNLIEEAILQAELRKVKGDSLNKYGEVYIKRYPKLKIKIVDGSSLVVAIVLNSIPKEASQVLLCGKANKVSYAIVSALCERGTKVTTMYKDEYDSFRLKLSMESKKNLLFPGSYTAK
;
A
#
# COMPACT_ATOMS: atom_id res chain seq x y z
N MET A 1 -19.12 18.00 -21.13
CA MET A 1 -17.65 18.00 -21.04
C MET A 1 -17.15 17.37 -19.73
N TYR A 2 -17.86 16.39 -19.16
CA TYR A 2 -17.43 15.64 -17.95
C TYR A 2 -17.49 14.11 -18.13
N LEU A 3 -18.01 13.62 -19.26
CA LEU A 3 -18.05 12.17 -19.57
C LEU A 3 -16.78 11.66 -20.26
N ILE A 4 -15.89 12.56 -20.70
CA ILE A 4 -14.67 12.20 -21.45
C ILE A 4 -13.51 11.85 -20.52
N GLU A 5 -13.56 12.22 -19.23
CA GLU A 5 -12.53 11.87 -18.24
C GLU A 5 -12.72 10.48 -17.60
N LEU A 6 -13.79 9.75 -17.96
CA LEU A 6 -14.03 8.41 -17.42
C LEU A 6 -13.12 7.34 -18.05
N PHE A 7 -12.64 7.54 -19.28
CA PHE A 7 -11.66 6.63 -19.86
C PHE A 7 -10.27 6.98 -19.35
N ASN A 8 -9.66 6.06 -18.61
CA ASN A 8 -8.28 6.20 -18.17
C ASN A 8 -7.35 6.18 -19.41
N PHE A 9 -6.97 7.37 -19.91
CA PHE A 9 -6.07 7.55 -21.06
C PHE A 9 -4.66 6.96 -20.85
N ALA A 10 -4.31 6.54 -19.63
CA ALA A 10 -2.96 6.14 -19.28
C ALA A 10 -2.46 4.83 -19.91
N ALA A 11 -3.37 3.98 -20.40
CA ALA A 11 -3.03 2.63 -20.89
C ALA A 11 -3.02 2.49 -22.42
N VAL A 12 -3.44 3.51 -23.16
CA VAL A 12 -3.70 3.41 -24.61
C VAL A 12 -2.63 4.21 -25.36
N ILE A 13 -1.55 3.55 -25.77
CA ILE A 13 -0.50 4.16 -26.62
C ILE A 13 -0.65 3.60 -28.04
N HIS A 14 -1.68 4.06 -28.75
CA HIS A 14 -1.91 3.70 -30.14
C HIS A 14 -1.71 4.90 -31.08
N PRO A 15 -1.38 4.71 -32.37
CA PRO A 15 -1.53 5.74 -33.40
C PRO A 15 -2.92 6.41 -33.34
N PHE A 16 -3.01 7.67 -33.77
CA PHE A 16 -4.26 8.45 -33.68
C PHE A 16 -5.47 7.77 -34.36
N ALA A 17 -5.26 7.13 -35.51
CA ALA A 17 -6.32 6.40 -36.21
C ALA A 17 -6.81 5.17 -35.45
N GLU A 18 -5.92 4.46 -34.76
CA GLU A 18 -6.26 3.31 -33.93
C GLU A 18 -7.09 3.73 -32.72
N HIS A 19 -6.85 4.92 -32.15
CA HIS A 19 -7.70 5.48 -31.10
C HIS A 19 -9.15 5.68 -31.58
N ILE A 20 -9.35 6.25 -32.77
CA ILE A 20 -10.70 6.45 -33.33
C ILE A 20 -11.41 5.11 -33.51
N ALA A 21 -10.73 4.12 -34.10
CA ALA A 21 -11.26 2.78 -34.27
C ALA A 21 -11.63 2.11 -32.93
N TYR A 22 -10.76 2.26 -31.92
CA TYR A 22 -10.95 1.72 -30.59
C TYR A 22 -12.16 2.34 -29.86
N PHE A 23 -12.28 3.67 -29.88
CA PHE A 23 -13.43 4.37 -29.31
C PHE A 23 -14.74 3.99 -30.00
N MET A 24 -14.74 3.89 -31.33
CA MET A 24 -15.92 3.44 -32.06
C MET A 24 -16.32 2.01 -31.66
N LEU A 25 -15.36 1.09 -31.55
CA LEU A 25 -15.62 -0.30 -31.18
C LEU A 25 -16.30 -0.41 -29.81
N PHE A 26 -15.83 0.33 -28.80
CA PHE A 26 -16.45 0.34 -27.48
C PHE A 26 -17.73 1.16 -27.37
N ALA A 27 -17.97 2.09 -28.31
CA ALA A 27 -19.24 2.81 -28.36
C ALA A 27 -20.39 1.93 -28.87
N ILE A 28 -20.11 0.87 -29.66
CA ILE A 28 -21.14 0.03 -30.28
C ILE A 28 -22.15 -0.53 -29.26
N PRO A 29 -21.75 -1.18 -28.14
CA PRO A 29 -22.72 -1.68 -27.16
C PRO A 29 -23.59 -0.57 -26.56
N LEU A 30 -22.98 0.58 -26.22
CA LEU A 30 -23.70 1.72 -25.66
C LEU A 30 -24.73 2.29 -26.66
N ILE A 31 -24.31 2.53 -27.90
CA ILE A 31 -25.19 3.04 -28.96
C ILE A 31 -26.32 2.04 -29.25
N THR A 32 -26.01 0.74 -29.29
CA THR A 32 -27.01 -0.31 -29.52
C THR A 32 -28.13 -0.23 -28.50
N THR A 33 -27.81 -0.11 -27.21
CA THR A 33 -28.86 0.01 -26.16
C THR A 33 -29.71 1.26 -26.28
N VAL A 34 -29.17 2.36 -26.82
CA VAL A 34 -29.94 3.58 -27.09
C VAL A 34 -30.88 3.37 -28.27
N VAL A 35 -30.37 2.79 -29.36
CA VAL A 35 -31.16 2.51 -30.56
C VAL A 35 -32.29 1.52 -30.25
N THR A 36 -32.03 0.49 -29.44
CA THR A 36 -33.04 -0.48 -29.01
C THR A 36 -33.91 0.01 -27.85
N ARG A 37 -33.68 1.23 -27.34
CA ARG A 37 -34.40 1.83 -26.20
C ARG A 37 -34.35 1.00 -24.91
N THR A 38 -33.25 0.28 -24.70
CA THR A 38 -32.98 -0.55 -23.51
C THR A 38 -31.87 0.04 -22.62
N ALA A 39 -31.38 1.24 -22.94
CA ALA A 39 -30.35 1.91 -22.18
C ALA A 39 -30.77 2.17 -20.73
N SER A 40 -29.87 1.93 -19.79
CA SER A 40 -30.03 2.31 -18.38
C SER A 40 -28.73 2.90 -17.84
N ILE A 41 -28.85 3.82 -16.87
CA ILE A 41 -27.69 4.44 -16.21
C ILE A 41 -26.80 3.36 -15.57
N ALA A 42 -27.40 2.36 -14.93
CA ALA A 42 -26.66 1.25 -14.33
C ALA A 42 -25.91 0.42 -15.37
N SER A 43 -26.51 0.12 -16.53
CA SER A 43 -25.86 -0.61 -17.62
C SER A 43 -24.68 0.18 -18.20
N TYR A 44 -24.82 1.49 -18.36
CA TYR A 44 -23.76 2.36 -18.85
C TYR A 44 -22.59 2.41 -17.88
N ALA A 45 -22.88 2.70 -16.61
CA ALA A 45 -21.87 2.76 -15.56
C ALA A 45 -21.15 1.42 -15.40
N GLY A 46 -21.89 0.31 -15.40
CA GLY A 46 -21.33 -1.04 -15.32
C GLY A 46 -20.45 -1.40 -16.51
N TYR A 47 -20.86 -1.06 -17.74
CA TYR A 47 -20.06 -1.31 -18.94
C TYR A 47 -18.75 -0.53 -18.91
N LEU A 48 -18.79 0.78 -18.62
CA LEU A 48 -17.59 1.62 -18.54
C LEU A 48 -16.64 1.12 -17.44
N ALA A 49 -17.18 0.87 -16.24
CA ALA A 49 -16.39 0.33 -15.14
C ALA A 49 -15.75 -1.03 -15.47
N TYR A 50 -16.47 -1.90 -16.18
CA TYR A 50 -15.94 -3.20 -16.62
C TYR A 50 -14.81 -3.04 -17.63
N ILE A 51 -14.99 -2.23 -18.68
CA ILE A 51 -13.95 -2.02 -19.69
C ILE A 51 -12.69 -1.42 -19.07
N ASP A 52 -12.84 -0.40 -18.22
CA ASP A 52 -11.71 0.19 -17.51
C ASP A 52 -11.04 -0.83 -16.59
N PHE A 53 -11.80 -1.59 -15.82
CA PHE A 53 -11.26 -2.62 -14.94
C PHE A 53 -10.46 -3.66 -15.73
N MET A 54 -11.04 -4.20 -16.80
CA MET A 54 -10.41 -5.23 -17.62
C MET A 54 -9.15 -4.70 -18.29
N ASN A 55 -9.17 -3.47 -18.83
CA ASN A 55 -8.02 -2.86 -19.44
C ASN A 55 -6.89 -2.65 -18.41
N ASN A 56 -7.20 -2.09 -17.23
CA ASN A 56 -6.21 -1.90 -16.16
C ASN A 56 -5.66 -3.23 -15.64
N MET A 57 -6.49 -4.26 -15.52
CA MET A 57 -6.06 -5.61 -15.17
C MET A 57 -5.14 -6.17 -16.25
N GLY A 58 -5.46 -6.02 -17.53
CA GLY A 58 -4.60 -6.46 -18.63
C GLY A 58 -3.20 -5.87 -18.59
N HIS A 59 -3.11 -4.59 -18.27
CA HIS A 59 -1.84 -3.86 -18.14
C HIS A 59 -1.20 -3.98 -16.76
N CYS A 60 -1.80 -4.73 -15.83
CA CYS A 60 -1.14 -5.02 -14.58
C CYS A 60 -0.05 -6.07 -14.86
N ASN A 61 1.20 -5.76 -14.52
CA ASN A 61 2.34 -6.67 -14.73
C ASN A 61 2.36 -7.86 -13.74
N PHE A 62 1.18 -8.32 -13.33
CA PHE A 62 0.96 -9.31 -12.29
C PHE A 62 -0.16 -10.27 -12.69
N GLU A 63 0.15 -11.57 -12.81
CA GLU A 63 -0.85 -12.58 -13.17
C GLU A 63 -1.73 -12.93 -11.98
N CYS A 64 -2.97 -12.43 -12.00
CA CYS A 64 -3.92 -12.56 -10.88
C CYS A 64 -4.64 -13.91 -10.87
N ILE A 65 -4.73 -14.62 -12.00
CA ILE A 65 -5.56 -15.83 -12.11
C ILE A 65 -4.75 -17.05 -11.66
N PRO A 66 -5.11 -17.73 -10.56
CA PRO A 66 -4.34 -18.87 -10.05
C PRO A 66 -4.41 -20.08 -10.99
N LYS A 67 -3.28 -20.79 -11.12
CA LYS A 67 -3.17 -22.03 -11.90
C LYS A 67 -4.22 -23.08 -11.53
N ALA A 68 -4.62 -23.13 -10.26
CA ALA A 68 -5.63 -24.08 -9.78
C ALA A 68 -6.96 -23.96 -10.53
N ILE A 69 -7.35 -22.76 -10.97
CA ILE A 69 -8.60 -22.52 -11.70
C ILE A 69 -8.56 -23.25 -13.04
N PHE A 70 -7.50 -23.03 -13.83
CA PHE A 70 -7.36 -23.68 -15.15
C PHE A 70 -7.00 -25.15 -15.06
N SER A 71 -6.35 -25.58 -13.98
CA SER A 71 -6.09 -27.01 -13.74
C SER A 71 -7.37 -27.77 -13.41
N THR A 72 -8.28 -27.16 -12.64
CA THR A 72 -9.56 -27.78 -12.26
C THR A 72 -10.58 -27.70 -13.40
N PHE A 73 -10.63 -26.57 -14.11
CA PHE A 73 -11.56 -26.32 -15.22
C PHE A 73 -10.80 -25.78 -16.44
N PRO A 74 -10.20 -26.67 -17.26
CA PRO A 74 -9.36 -26.26 -18.38
C PRO A 74 -10.05 -25.36 -19.41
N PHE A 75 -11.36 -25.52 -19.62
CA PHE A 75 -12.11 -24.71 -20.58
C PHE A 75 -12.16 -23.22 -20.18
N LEU A 76 -12.01 -22.89 -18.89
CA LEU A 76 -12.03 -21.50 -18.42
C LEU A 76 -10.89 -20.66 -18.98
N LYS A 77 -9.77 -21.27 -19.40
CA LYS A 77 -8.66 -20.54 -20.01
C LYS A 77 -9.03 -19.87 -21.34
N TYR A 78 -10.08 -20.36 -22.00
CA TYR A 78 -10.61 -19.75 -23.22
C TYR A 78 -11.67 -18.68 -22.90
N LEU A 79 -12.22 -18.63 -21.69
CA LEU A 79 -13.24 -17.66 -21.31
C LEU A 79 -12.68 -16.49 -20.50
N ILE A 80 -11.67 -16.76 -19.67
CA ILE A 80 -11.10 -15.79 -18.75
C ILE A 80 -9.94 -15.08 -19.43
N TYR A 81 -10.08 -13.76 -19.58
CA TYR A 81 -9.00 -12.88 -19.99
C TYR A 81 -7.98 -12.69 -18.86
N THR A 82 -6.69 -12.74 -19.21
CA THR A 82 -5.56 -12.63 -18.28
C THR A 82 -4.58 -11.54 -18.72
N PRO A 83 -3.79 -10.98 -17.79
CA PRO A 83 -2.70 -10.05 -18.13
C PRO A 83 -1.68 -10.66 -19.09
N SER A 84 -1.40 -11.97 -18.96
CA SER A 84 -0.51 -12.67 -19.90
C SER A 84 -1.09 -12.74 -21.32
N PHE A 85 -2.40 -13.00 -21.46
CA PHE A 85 -3.07 -12.97 -22.76
C PHE A 85 -3.04 -11.56 -23.37
N HIS A 86 -3.29 -10.52 -22.56
CA HIS A 86 -3.20 -9.13 -22.97
C HIS A 86 -1.80 -8.70 -23.42
N SER A 87 -0.78 -9.16 -22.70
CA SER A 87 0.61 -8.92 -23.09
C SER A 87 0.92 -9.51 -24.46
N LEU A 88 0.42 -10.71 -24.77
CA LEU A 88 0.57 -11.31 -26.09
C LEU A 88 -0.20 -10.55 -27.17
N HIS A 89 -1.41 -10.06 -26.88
CA HIS A 89 -2.17 -9.17 -27.77
C HIS A 89 -1.36 -7.94 -28.20
N HIS A 90 -0.62 -7.33 -27.27
CA HIS A 90 0.20 -6.15 -27.59
C HIS A 90 1.58 -6.46 -28.19
N THR A 91 2.15 -7.64 -27.89
CA THR A 91 3.52 -7.98 -28.31
C THR A 91 3.56 -8.78 -29.61
N GLN A 92 2.52 -9.55 -29.92
CA GLN A 92 2.46 -10.39 -31.11
C GLN A 92 1.44 -9.83 -32.11
N PHE A 93 1.93 -9.38 -33.26
CA PHE A 93 1.09 -8.65 -34.23
C PHE A 93 -0.01 -9.49 -34.90
N ARG A 94 0.14 -10.81 -34.97
CA ARG A 94 -0.73 -11.69 -35.79
C ARG A 94 -1.53 -12.72 -35.01
N THR A 95 -1.66 -12.52 -33.70
CA THR A 95 -2.29 -13.47 -32.79
C THR A 95 -3.00 -12.74 -31.68
N ASN A 96 -3.95 -13.41 -31.01
CA ASN A 96 -4.73 -12.86 -29.91
C ASN A 96 -5.43 -11.54 -30.30
N TYR A 97 -6.21 -11.52 -31.38
CA TYR A 97 -6.89 -10.31 -31.85
C TYR A 97 -8.05 -9.87 -30.96
N SER A 98 -8.68 -10.80 -30.23
CA SER A 98 -9.73 -10.44 -29.28
C SER A 98 -9.11 -9.72 -28.09
N LEU A 99 -9.75 -8.63 -27.65
CA LEU A 99 -9.23 -7.85 -26.53
C LEU A 99 -9.50 -8.54 -25.19
N PHE A 100 -10.76 -8.86 -24.88
CA PHE A 100 -11.17 -9.40 -23.57
C PHE A 100 -11.78 -10.82 -23.65
N MET A 101 -11.79 -11.45 -24.83
CA MET A 101 -12.57 -12.68 -25.06
C MET A 101 -11.76 -13.76 -25.79
N PRO A 102 -10.83 -14.45 -25.09
CA PRO A 102 -9.89 -15.40 -25.70
C PRO A 102 -10.54 -16.51 -26.53
N ILE A 103 -11.82 -16.82 -26.28
CA ILE A 103 -12.58 -17.84 -26.98
C ILE A 103 -12.65 -17.58 -28.48
N TYR A 104 -12.72 -16.32 -28.90
CA TYR A 104 -12.78 -16.00 -30.33
C TYR A 104 -11.45 -16.29 -31.02
N ASP A 105 -10.33 -16.00 -30.36
CA ASP A 105 -9.02 -16.38 -30.91
C ASP A 105 -8.82 -17.89 -30.97
N TYR A 106 -9.38 -18.62 -30.01
CA TYR A 106 -9.39 -20.07 -30.07
C TYR A 106 -10.24 -20.60 -31.25
N ILE A 107 -11.48 -20.10 -31.40
CA ILE A 107 -12.41 -20.54 -32.46
C ILE A 107 -11.87 -20.23 -33.85
N TYR A 108 -11.30 -19.03 -34.04
CA TYR A 108 -10.79 -18.58 -35.34
C TYR A 108 -9.32 -18.98 -35.59
N GLY A 109 -8.69 -19.70 -34.67
CA GLY A 109 -7.33 -20.22 -34.83
C GLY A 109 -6.24 -19.14 -34.78
N THR A 110 -6.53 -18.00 -34.15
CA THR A 110 -5.62 -16.86 -34.00
C THR A 110 -4.98 -16.77 -32.61
N MET A 111 -5.26 -17.74 -31.73
CA MET A 111 -4.61 -17.82 -30.41
C MET A 111 -3.11 -18.11 -30.54
N ASP A 112 -2.29 -17.32 -29.85
CA ASP A 112 -0.84 -17.47 -29.85
C ASP A 112 -0.41 -18.79 -29.20
N LYS A 113 0.56 -19.46 -29.84
CA LYS A 113 1.06 -20.77 -29.42
C LYS A 113 1.76 -20.74 -28.06
N THR A 114 2.26 -19.57 -27.64
CA THR A 114 2.97 -19.37 -26.37
C THR A 114 2.03 -18.95 -25.23
N THR A 115 0.71 -18.88 -25.45
CA THR A 115 -0.28 -18.46 -24.44
C THR A 115 -0.12 -19.20 -23.11
N ASP A 116 -0.15 -20.54 -23.14
CA ASP A 116 -0.04 -21.36 -21.92
C ASP A 116 1.34 -21.22 -21.26
N THR A 117 2.42 -21.18 -22.05
CA THR A 117 3.78 -21.04 -21.53
C THR A 117 4.04 -19.68 -20.91
N THR A 118 3.52 -18.61 -21.52
CA THR A 118 3.64 -17.23 -21.02
C THR A 118 2.89 -17.08 -19.72
N TYR A 119 1.65 -17.58 -19.64
CA TYR A 119 0.87 -17.61 -18.40
C TYR A 119 1.59 -18.35 -17.25
N GLU A 120 2.07 -19.56 -17.51
CA GLU A 120 2.78 -20.37 -16.50
C GLU A 120 4.09 -19.72 -16.05
N THR A 121 4.80 -19.04 -16.96
CA THR A 121 6.04 -18.32 -16.65
C THR A 121 5.75 -17.07 -15.82
N SER A 122 4.71 -16.31 -16.15
CA SER A 122 4.26 -15.15 -15.39
C SER A 122 3.93 -15.49 -13.94
N LEU A 123 3.32 -16.66 -13.69
CA LEU A 123 3.02 -17.15 -12.33
C LEU A 123 4.26 -17.55 -11.52
N LYS A 124 5.32 -18.03 -12.19
CA LYS A 124 6.55 -18.55 -11.55
C LYS A 124 7.62 -17.48 -11.34
N ARG A 125 7.29 -16.21 -11.57
CA ARG A 125 8.25 -15.11 -11.50
C ARG A 125 9.02 -15.13 -10.18
N GLU A 126 10.33 -15.33 -10.26
CA GLU A 126 11.18 -15.38 -9.08
C GLU A 126 11.03 -14.07 -8.29
N GLU A 127 10.70 -14.20 -7.00
CA GLU A 127 10.66 -13.03 -6.13
C GLU A 127 12.08 -12.54 -5.90
N THR A 128 12.39 -11.36 -6.42
CA THR A 128 13.64 -10.65 -6.08
C THR A 128 13.69 -10.46 -4.57
N SER A 129 14.76 -10.96 -3.94
CA SER A 129 14.98 -10.77 -2.51
C SER A 129 15.02 -9.28 -2.18
N PRO A 130 14.15 -8.77 -1.27
CA PRO A 130 14.19 -7.37 -0.88
C PRO A 130 15.49 -7.07 -0.14
N ASP A 131 16.09 -5.92 -0.42
CA ASP A 131 17.17 -5.37 0.39
C ASP A 131 16.62 -4.80 1.69
N VAL A 132 15.40 -4.23 1.70
CA VAL A 132 14.75 -3.65 2.88
C VAL A 132 13.27 -4.03 2.92
N VAL A 133 12.78 -4.39 4.11
CA VAL A 133 11.36 -4.64 4.36
C VAL A 133 10.82 -3.63 5.35
N TYR A 134 9.76 -2.93 4.96
CA TYR A 134 8.98 -2.05 5.83
C TYR A 134 7.72 -2.80 6.28
N LEU A 135 7.69 -3.20 7.56
CA LEU A 135 6.54 -3.87 8.15
C LEU A 135 5.58 -2.83 8.74
N THR A 136 4.33 -2.84 8.30
CA THR A 136 3.29 -1.90 8.73
C THR A 136 1.96 -2.61 9.05
N HIS A 137 0.98 -1.85 9.52
CA HIS A 137 -0.37 -2.33 9.83
C HIS A 137 -1.42 -1.29 9.41
N LEU A 138 -2.70 -1.69 9.37
CA LEU A 138 -3.80 -0.79 9.03
C LEU A 138 -4.12 0.13 10.22
N THR A 139 -4.46 1.39 9.96
CA THR A 139 -4.75 2.37 11.04
C THR A 139 -6.23 2.30 11.43
N THR A 140 -7.11 2.65 10.50
CA THR A 140 -8.58 2.63 10.62
C THR A 140 -9.20 1.73 9.55
N PRO A 141 -10.48 1.33 9.66
CA PRO A 141 -11.16 0.56 8.61
C PRO A 141 -11.04 1.17 7.21
N GLU A 142 -11.07 2.50 7.10
CA GLU A 142 -10.97 3.24 5.85
C GLU A 142 -9.54 3.32 5.29
N SER A 143 -8.52 2.98 6.09
CA SER A 143 -7.12 3.03 5.64
C SER A 143 -6.82 2.08 4.47
N ILE A 144 -7.68 1.08 4.23
CA ILE A 144 -7.63 0.20 3.06
C ILE A 144 -7.70 0.98 1.74
N TYR A 145 -8.38 2.13 1.73
CA TYR A 145 -8.56 2.92 0.52
C TYR A 145 -7.29 3.72 0.16
N HIS A 146 -6.37 3.86 1.11
CA HIS A 146 -5.07 4.46 0.91
C HIS A 146 -3.99 3.43 0.55
N LEU A 147 -4.36 2.16 0.40
CA LEU A 147 -3.51 1.18 -0.25
C LEU A 147 -3.44 1.51 -1.74
N ARG A 148 -2.26 1.35 -2.37
CA ARG A 148 -2.08 1.64 -3.80
C ARG A 148 -3.00 0.80 -4.69
N LEU A 149 -3.37 -0.40 -4.24
CA LEU A 149 -4.32 -1.26 -4.93
C LEU A 149 -5.74 -0.76 -4.69
N GLY A 150 -6.44 -0.40 -5.78
CA GLY A 150 -7.80 0.15 -5.74
C GLY A 150 -7.81 1.61 -6.17
N PHE A 151 -7.69 2.54 -5.21
CA PHE A 151 -7.88 3.96 -5.47
C PHE A 151 -6.55 4.72 -5.43
N ALA A 152 -5.84 4.74 -6.56
CA ALA A 152 -4.55 5.43 -6.67
C ALA A 152 -4.61 6.92 -6.25
N SER A 153 -5.72 7.61 -6.53
CA SER A 153 -5.94 9.00 -6.12
C SER A 153 -6.08 9.18 -4.61
N LEU A 154 -6.64 8.18 -3.92
CA LEU A 154 -6.73 8.16 -2.46
C LEU A 154 -5.36 7.80 -1.86
N ALA A 155 -4.66 6.83 -2.44
CA ALA A 155 -3.32 6.43 -2.00
C ALA A 155 -2.27 7.54 -2.18
N SER A 156 -2.45 8.47 -3.12
CA SER A 156 -1.52 9.58 -3.35
C SER A 156 -1.67 10.76 -2.39
N ARG A 157 -2.71 10.76 -1.55
CA ARG A 157 -3.02 11.85 -0.62
C ARG A 157 -3.02 11.36 0.82
N SER A 158 -2.82 12.29 1.76
CA SER A 158 -2.93 12.01 3.18
C SER A 158 -4.33 11.49 3.52
N GLN A 159 -4.41 10.60 4.52
CA GLN A 159 -5.68 10.09 5.00
C GLN A 159 -6.59 11.23 5.48
N SER A 160 -7.78 11.33 4.89
CA SER A 160 -8.81 12.32 5.21
C SER A 160 -10.17 11.65 5.36
N SER A 161 -11.04 12.23 6.20
CA SER A 161 -12.42 11.77 6.34
C SER A 161 -13.27 12.42 5.25
N GLU A 162 -13.54 11.69 4.18
CA GLU A 162 -14.40 12.15 3.10
C GLU A 162 -15.80 11.55 3.22
N TRP A 163 -16.81 12.36 2.91
CA TRP A 163 -18.22 11.94 3.04
C TRP A 163 -18.58 10.72 2.17
N TYR A 164 -17.97 10.58 0.99
CA TYR A 164 -18.30 9.48 0.08
C TYR A 164 -17.71 8.14 0.52
N LEU A 165 -16.70 8.13 1.40
CA LEU A 165 -16.17 6.86 1.95
C LEU A 165 -17.23 6.17 2.83
N TYR A 166 -18.17 6.93 3.39
CA TYR A 166 -19.32 6.34 4.10
C TYR A 166 -20.24 5.55 3.17
N LEU A 167 -20.35 5.92 1.89
CA LEU A 167 -21.13 5.12 0.92
C LEU A 167 -20.47 3.77 0.63
N MET A 168 -19.16 3.68 0.84
CA MET A 168 -18.38 2.46 0.65
C MET A 168 -18.37 1.54 1.87
N TRP A 169 -19.20 1.82 2.89
CA TRP A 169 -19.25 1.02 4.11
C TRP A 169 -19.41 -0.50 3.89
N PRO A 170 -20.11 -1.03 2.86
CA PRO A 170 -20.20 -2.48 2.67
C PRO A 170 -18.83 -3.07 2.31
N PHE A 171 -18.05 -2.37 1.49
CA PHE A 171 -16.69 -2.78 1.13
C PHE A 171 -15.74 -2.63 2.32
N THR A 172 -15.86 -1.55 3.09
CA THR A 172 -15.10 -1.35 4.33
C THR A 172 -15.36 -2.50 5.30
N LEU A 173 -16.63 -2.83 5.56
CA LEU A 173 -17.02 -3.92 6.45
C LEU A 173 -16.49 -5.27 5.95
N TRP A 174 -16.60 -5.55 4.65
CA TRP A 174 -16.04 -6.75 4.04
C TRP A 174 -14.55 -6.86 4.27
N SER A 175 -13.78 -5.79 4.07
CA SER A 175 -12.34 -5.77 4.31
C SER A 175 -11.98 -6.03 5.79
N VAL A 176 -12.79 -5.53 6.73
CA VAL A 176 -12.59 -5.77 8.16
C VAL A 176 -12.79 -7.25 8.48
N LEU A 177 -13.81 -7.88 7.89
CA LEU A 177 -14.02 -9.32 8.04
C LEU A 177 -12.84 -10.11 7.45
N VAL A 178 -12.44 -9.79 6.21
CA VAL A 178 -11.33 -10.47 5.52
C VAL A 178 -10.05 -10.38 6.34
N THR A 179 -9.68 -9.17 6.80
CA THR A 179 -8.47 -8.97 7.59
C THR A 179 -8.52 -9.71 8.92
N TRP A 180 -9.70 -9.89 9.53
CA TRP A 180 -9.85 -10.67 10.75
C TRP A 180 -9.53 -12.16 10.53
N PHE A 181 -9.99 -12.74 9.42
CA PHE A 181 -9.70 -14.13 9.05
C PHE A 181 -8.28 -14.33 8.51
N TYR A 182 -7.71 -13.33 7.84
CA TYR A 182 -6.36 -13.41 7.31
C TYR A 182 -5.34 -13.38 8.45
N GLY A 183 -4.69 -14.52 8.69
CA GLY A 183 -3.72 -14.73 9.77
C GLY A 183 -2.27 -14.66 9.31
N GLN A 184 -1.98 -14.02 8.18
CA GLN A 184 -0.64 -13.97 7.59
C GLN A 184 -0.28 -12.57 7.13
N THR A 185 1.00 -12.24 7.21
CA THR A 185 1.52 -11.01 6.59
C THR A 185 1.59 -11.19 5.08
N PHE A 186 1.33 -10.10 4.34
CA PHE A 186 1.39 -10.13 2.88
C PHE A 186 2.16 -8.91 2.35
N VAL A 187 2.76 -9.09 1.18
CA VAL A 187 3.48 -8.02 0.47
C VAL A 187 2.45 -7.11 -0.17
N LEU A 188 2.37 -5.86 0.28
CA LEU A 188 1.50 -4.85 -0.31
C LEU A 188 2.16 -4.20 -1.54
N GLU A 189 3.44 -3.88 -1.42
CA GLU A 189 4.13 -3.03 -2.39
C GLU A 189 5.58 -3.45 -2.57
N ARG A 190 6.08 -3.30 -3.80
CA ARG A 190 7.48 -3.53 -4.17
C ARG A 190 7.97 -2.28 -4.91
N ASN A 191 9.04 -1.67 -4.43
CA ASN A 191 9.65 -0.51 -5.08
C ASN A 191 11.15 -0.74 -5.28
N ALA A 192 11.66 -0.39 -6.45
CA ALA A 192 13.09 -0.32 -6.69
C ALA A 192 13.52 1.16 -6.64
N PHE A 193 14.37 1.50 -5.68
CA PHE A 193 14.98 2.82 -5.55
C PHE A 193 16.47 2.73 -5.83
N LYS A 194 16.87 3.08 -7.06
CA LYS A 194 18.25 2.97 -7.56
C LYS A 194 18.81 1.55 -7.39
N MET A 195 19.58 1.32 -6.32
CA MET A 195 20.24 0.06 -6.00
C MET A 195 19.56 -0.73 -4.88
N LEU A 196 18.45 -0.22 -4.33
CA LEU A 196 17.74 -0.85 -3.22
C LEU A 196 16.37 -1.35 -3.66
N ASN A 197 16.09 -2.62 -3.38
CA ASN A 197 14.77 -3.19 -3.53
C ASN A 197 14.03 -3.15 -2.18
N LEU A 198 12.96 -2.37 -2.12
CA LEU A 198 12.14 -2.19 -0.93
C LEU A 198 10.84 -2.95 -1.09
N GLN A 199 10.40 -3.59 -0.01
CA GLN A 199 9.06 -4.16 0.08
C GLN A 199 8.32 -3.63 1.30
N SER A 200 7.05 -3.30 1.13
CA SER A 200 6.15 -2.96 2.23
C SER A 200 5.26 -4.16 2.53
N TRP A 201 5.35 -4.68 3.74
CA TRP A 201 4.57 -5.81 4.20
C TRP A 201 3.51 -5.32 5.18
N VAL A 202 2.29 -5.84 5.06
CA VAL A 202 1.16 -5.45 5.89
C VAL A 202 0.78 -6.61 6.79
N ILE A 203 0.70 -6.33 8.09
CA ILE A 203 -0.03 -7.16 9.03
C ILE A 203 -1.51 -6.78 8.89
N PRO A 204 -2.41 -7.73 8.55
CA PRO A 204 -3.84 -7.48 8.33
C PRO A 204 -4.57 -7.23 9.66
N ARG A 205 -4.11 -6.25 10.44
CA ARG A 205 -4.67 -5.87 11.74
C ARG A 205 -4.77 -4.35 11.83
N PHE A 206 -5.88 -3.87 12.36
CA PHE A 206 -6.14 -2.45 12.58
C PHE A 206 -5.52 -1.97 13.89
N HIS A 207 -5.26 -0.67 14.01
CA HIS A 207 -4.65 -0.10 15.22
C HIS A 207 -5.38 -0.48 16.51
N VAL A 208 -6.72 -0.47 16.50
CA VAL A 208 -7.55 -0.81 17.66
C VAL A 208 -7.25 -2.22 18.20
N GLN A 209 -6.89 -3.16 17.32
CA GLN A 209 -6.56 -4.53 17.70
C GLN A 209 -5.26 -4.62 18.51
N TYR A 210 -4.30 -3.71 18.29
CA TYR A 210 -3.06 -3.62 19.08
C TYR A 210 -3.30 -3.13 20.51
N LEU A 211 -4.44 -2.50 20.78
CA LEU A 211 -4.82 -2.04 22.12
C LEU A 211 -5.39 -3.18 22.97
N PHE A 212 -5.85 -4.27 22.35
CA PHE A 212 -6.45 -5.40 23.04
C PHE A 212 -5.38 -6.35 23.59
N LYS A 213 -5.27 -6.41 24.92
CA LYS A 213 -4.27 -7.25 25.61
C LYS A 213 -4.34 -8.74 25.21
N TRP A 214 -5.54 -9.27 24.96
CA TRP A 214 -5.73 -10.67 24.58
C TRP A 214 -5.19 -10.99 23.18
N GLN A 215 -5.08 -10.01 22.27
CA GLN A 215 -4.54 -10.23 20.92
C GLN A 215 -3.02 -10.12 20.88
N ARG A 216 -2.38 -9.73 21.98
CA ARG A 216 -0.94 -9.46 22.02
C ARG A 216 -0.09 -10.66 21.61
N GLU A 217 -0.46 -11.87 22.05
CA GLU A 217 0.24 -13.10 21.67
C GLU A 217 0.12 -13.37 20.18
N THR A 218 -1.09 -13.33 19.63
CA THR A 218 -1.33 -13.50 18.19
C THR A 218 -0.57 -12.46 17.36
N LEU A 219 -0.59 -11.19 17.77
CA LEU A 219 0.12 -10.11 17.09
C LEU A 219 1.64 -10.29 17.14
N ASN A 220 2.18 -10.70 18.30
CA ASN A 220 3.60 -11.00 18.42
C ASN A 220 4.00 -12.15 17.50
N ASN A 221 3.18 -13.20 17.40
CA ASN A 221 3.44 -14.33 16.50
C ASN A 221 3.44 -13.87 15.02
N LEU A 222 2.55 -12.96 14.62
CA LEU A 222 2.53 -12.40 13.26
C LEU A 222 3.80 -11.58 12.96
N ILE A 223 4.25 -10.77 13.92
CA ILE A 223 5.48 -9.98 13.78
C ILE A 223 6.70 -10.90 13.72
N GLU A 224 6.73 -11.92 14.58
CA GLU A 224 7.79 -12.93 14.64
C GLU A 224 7.89 -13.71 13.33
N GLU A 225 6.76 -14.18 12.80
CA GLU A 225 6.69 -14.85 11.50
C GLU A 225 7.20 -13.93 10.37
N ALA A 226 6.82 -12.65 10.35
CA ALA A 226 7.32 -11.70 9.37
C ALA A 226 8.85 -11.49 9.46
N ILE A 227 9.40 -11.43 10.68
CA ILE A 227 10.85 -11.33 10.91
C ILE A 227 11.57 -12.57 10.36
N LEU A 228 11.05 -13.77 10.64
CA LEU A 228 11.64 -15.02 10.15
C LEU A 228 11.55 -15.13 8.62
N GLN A 229 10.42 -14.71 8.03
CA GLN A 229 10.27 -14.67 6.57
C GLN A 229 11.24 -13.67 5.92
N ALA A 230 11.51 -12.53 6.55
CA ALA A 230 12.51 -11.58 6.07
C ALA A 230 13.94 -12.14 6.15
N GLU A 231 14.27 -12.90 7.20
CA GLU A 231 15.56 -13.61 7.31
C GLU A 231 15.73 -14.67 6.22
N LEU A 232 14.70 -15.48 5.96
CA LEU A 232 14.71 -16.47 4.87
C LEU A 232 14.96 -15.82 3.51
N ARG A 233 14.46 -14.59 3.32
CA ARG A 233 14.67 -13.77 2.12
C ARG A 233 16.00 -13.01 2.10
N LYS A 234 16.87 -13.18 3.11
CA LYS A 234 18.21 -12.56 3.22
C LYS A 234 18.20 -11.03 3.12
N VAL A 235 17.22 -10.38 3.75
CA VAL A 235 17.09 -8.92 3.78
C VAL A 235 18.33 -8.28 4.42
N LYS A 236 18.80 -7.15 3.87
CA LYS A 236 19.96 -6.42 4.40
C LYS A 236 19.46 -5.31 5.34
N GLY A 237 20.25 -4.94 6.34
CA GLY A 237 19.87 -3.84 7.22
C GLY A 237 21.08 -3.14 7.81
N ASP A 238 20.89 -1.90 8.27
CA ASP A 238 21.96 -1.09 8.86
C ASP A 238 21.59 -0.41 10.18
N SER A 239 22.51 -0.51 11.16
CA SER A 239 22.54 0.03 12.54
C SER A 239 21.30 -0.16 13.44
N LEU A 240 21.55 -0.36 14.75
CA LEU A 240 20.55 -0.82 15.72
C LEU A 240 19.74 0.30 16.38
N ASN A 241 18.50 -0.04 16.76
CA ASN A 241 17.91 0.46 18.00
C ASN A 241 17.47 -0.72 18.89
N LYS A 242 17.58 -0.54 20.22
CA LYS A 242 17.39 -1.59 21.24
C LYS A 242 15.95 -2.14 21.35
N TYR A 243 15.03 -1.82 20.43
CA TYR A 243 13.61 -2.17 20.56
C TYR A 243 13.23 -3.49 19.86
N GLY A 244 14.11 -4.04 19.03
CA GLY A 244 14.04 -5.42 18.55
C GLY A 244 14.71 -6.44 19.49
N GLU A 245 15.20 -6.01 20.66
CA GLU A 245 16.06 -6.82 21.53
C GLU A 245 15.39 -8.12 21.99
N VAL A 246 14.07 -8.13 22.16
CA VAL A 246 13.31 -9.35 22.50
C VAL A 246 13.45 -10.41 21.41
N TYR A 247 13.34 -10.02 20.14
CA TYR A 247 13.48 -10.94 19.00
C TYR A 247 14.93 -11.37 18.79
N ILE A 248 15.88 -10.46 19.01
CA ILE A 248 17.33 -10.78 18.96
C ILE A 248 17.70 -11.78 20.06
N LYS A 249 17.18 -11.59 21.28
CA LYS A 249 17.40 -12.52 22.41
C LYS A 249 16.80 -13.88 22.14
N ARG A 250 15.60 -13.93 21.55
CA ARG A 250 14.90 -15.18 21.21
C ARG A 250 15.58 -15.91 20.04
N TYR A 251 16.10 -15.17 19.07
CA TYR A 251 16.79 -15.72 17.89
C TYR A 251 18.19 -15.10 17.73
N PRO A 252 19.19 -15.58 18.51
CA PRO A 252 20.53 -15.02 18.50
C PRO A 252 21.28 -15.21 17.16
N LYS A 253 20.76 -16.03 16.26
CA LYS A 253 21.33 -16.30 14.93
C LYS A 253 20.74 -15.44 13.81
N LEU A 254 19.78 -14.55 14.10
CA LEU A 254 19.23 -13.62 13.10
C LEU A 254 20.34 -12.74 12.53
N LYS A 255 20.43 -12.67 11.20
CA LYS A 255 21.37 -11.81 10.47
C LYS A 255 20.73 -10.50 10.04
N ILE A 256 19.40 -10.50 9.86
CA ILE A 256 18.65 -9.28 9.57
C ILE A 256 18.77 -8.28 10.72
N LYS A 257 18.79 -7.00 10.38
CA LYS A 257 18.77 -5.92 11.37
C LYS A 257 17.37 -5.34 11.47
N ILE A 258 16.89 -5.17 12.69
CA ILE A 258 15.54 -4.68 13.00
C ILE A 258 15.65 -3.25 13.54
N VAL A 259 14.88 -2.33 12.95
CA VAL A 259 14.78 -0.93 13.37
C VAL A 259 13.32 -0.48 13.48
N ASP A 260 13.00 0.26 14.53
CA ASP A 260 11.65 0.81 14.79
C ASP A 260 11.39 2.17 14.12
N GLY A 261 12.36 2.74 13.40
CA GLY A 261 12.22 4.04 12.72
C GLY A 261 12.23 5.29 13.63
N SER A 262 12.32 5.14 14.96
CA SER A 262 12.22 6.26 15.92
C SER A 262 13.25 7.37 15.66
N SER A 263 14.50 7.01 15.35
CA SER A 263 15.56 8.00 15.12
C SER A 263 15.30 8.86 13.88
N LEU A 264 14.75 8.25 12.83
CA LEU A 264 14.35 8.98 11.61
C LEU A 264 13.20 9.94 11.91
N VAL A 265 12.21 9.50 12.69
CA VAL A 265 11.11 10.38 13.14
C VAL A 265 11.65 11.58 13.93
N VAL A 266 12.56 11.36 14.89
CA VAL A 266 13.19 12.44 15.66
C VAL A 266 13.92 13.41 14.73
N ALA A 267 14.73 12.91 13.79
CA ALA A 267 15.46 13.75 12.84
C ALA A 267 14.53 14.59 11.95
N ILE A 268 13.46 14.00 11.44
CA ILE A 268 12.46 14.72 10.62
C ILE A 268 11.80 15.82 11.45
N VAL A 269 11.33 15.51 12.67
CA VAL A 269 10.65 16.50 13.53
C VAL A 269 11.59 17.67 13.85
N LEU A 270 12.84 17.39 14.23
CA LEU A 270 13.82 18.44 14.53
C LEU A 270 14.15 19.31 13.31
N ASN A 271 14.19 18.72 12.12
CA ASN A 271 14.46 19.44 10.88
C ASN A 271 13.27 20.29 10.41
N SER A 272 12.04 19.87 10.74
CA SER A 272 10.81 20.64 10.45
C SER A 272 10.62 21.85 11.37
N ILE A 273 11.30 21.90 12.52
CA ILE A 273 11.23 23.05 13.45
C ILE A 273 12.22 24.14 12.99
N PRO A 274 11.75 25.38 12.74
CA PRO A 274 12.61 26.50 12.32
C PRO A 274 13.79 26.72 13.27
N LYS A 275 14.93 27.17 12.74
CA LYS A 275 16.14 27.32 13.56
C LYS A 275 16.06 28.46 14.56
N GLU A 276 15.19 29.40 14.26
CA GLU A 276 14.94 30.64 14.99
C GLU A 276 13.87 30.43 16.08
N ALA A 277 13.28 29.24 16.18
CA ALA A 277 12.26 28.92 17.17
C ALA A 277 12.83 29.07 18.59
N SER A 278 12.34 30.08 19.31
CA SER A 278 12.76 30.39 20.68
C SER A 278 12.09 29.48 21.71
N GLN A 279 10.84 29.08 21.45
CA GLN A 279 10.05 28.22 22.31
C GLN A 279 9.20 27.23 21.49
N VAL A 280 9.11 25.99 21.97
CA VAL A 280 8.28 24.91 21.40
C VAL A 280 7.39 24.33 22.48
N LEU A 281 6.09 24.20 22.17
CA LEU A 281 5.14 23.46 23.00
C LEU A 281 5.08 22.00 22.51
N LEU A 282 5.41 21.07 23.40
CA LEU A 282 5.27 19.64 23.14
C LEU A 282 3.86 19.18 23.53
N CYS A 283 3.10 18.72 22.53
CA CYS A 283 1.77 18.12 22.72
C CYS A 283 1.89 16.60 22.61
N GLY A 284 2.19 15.90 23.70
CA GLY A 284 2.23 14.44 23.70
C GLY A 284 2.86 13.82 24.93
N LYS A 285 2.51 12.55 25.17
CA LYS A 285 3.01 11.79 26.32
C LYS A 285 4.52 11.58 26.26
N ALA A 286 5.14 11.51 27.43
CA ALA A 286 6.54 11.16 27.57
C ALA A 286 6.80 9.70 27.14
N ASN A 287 7.60 9.55 26.09
CA ASN A 287 8.04 8.29 25.53
C ASN A 287 9.47 8.48 24.96
N LYS A 288 10.05 7.43 24.36
CA LYS A 288 11.41 7.50 23.78
C LYS A 288 11.57 8.62 22.75
N VAL A 289 10.61 8.75 21.84
CA VAL A 289 10.67 9.69 20.72
C VAL A 289 10.53 11.11 21.25
N SER A 290 9.52 11.39 22.07
CA SER A 290 9.35 12.71 22.67
C SER A 290 10.53 13.09 23.56
N TYR A 291 11.11 12.15 24.31
CA TYR A 291 12.31 12.41 25.10
C TYR A 291 13.51 12.80 24.23
N ALA A 292 13.76 12.07 23.14
CA ALA A 292 14.84 12.38 22.21
C ALA A 292 14.65 13.75 21.53
N ILE A 293 13.41 14.08 21.15
CA ILE A 293 13.06 15.41 20.60
C ILE A 293 13.34 16.50 21.64
N VAL A 294 12.85 16.35 22.86
CA VAL A 294 13.03 17.35 23.94
C VAL A 294 14.51 17.53 24.26
N SER A 295 15.28 16.44 24.39
CA SER A 295 16.74 16.52 24.65
C SER A 295 17.44 17.32 23.57
N ALA A 296 17.20 16.98 22.30
CA ALA A 296 17.86 17.63 21.16
C ALA A 296 17.45 19.11 21.01
N LEU A 297 16.19 19.45 21.26
CA LEU A 297 15.73 20.86 21.26
C LEU A 297 16.35 21.65 22.41
N CYS A 298 16.41 21.07 23.61
CA CYS A 298 17.03 21.72 24.76
C CYS A 298 18.55 21.90 24.55
N GLU A 299 19.25 20.92 23.98
CA GLU A 299 20.68 21.02 23.63
C GLU A 299 20.95 22.09 22.57
N ARG A 300 20.01 22.28 21.64
CA ARG A 300 20.03 23.37 20.66
C ARG A 300 19.81 24.76 21.28
N GLY A 301 19.38 24.84 22.54
CA GLY A 301 19.04 26.11 23.20
C GLY A 301 17.59 26.56 22.99
N THR A 302 16.75 25.75 22.34
CA THR A 302 15.31 26.03 22.20
C THR A 302 14.60 25.73 23.52
N LYS A 303 13.76 26.65 23.98
CA LYS A 303 12.96 26.42 25.20
C LYS A 303 11.81 25.47 24.89
N VAL A 304 11.65 24.41 25.68
CA VAL A 304 10.57 23.44 25.51
C VAL A 304 9.61 23.52 26.68
N THR A 305 8.32 23.58 26.40
CA THR A 305 7.26 23.53 27.43
C THR A 305 6.31 22.37 27.12
N THR A 306 5.64 21.85 28.14
CA THR A 306 4.65 20.76 28.01
C THR A 306 3.27 21.26 28.41
N MET A 307 2.21 20.57 27.96
CA MET A 307 0.84 20.93 28.33
C MET A 307 0.54 20.64 29.80
N TYR A 308 1.03 19.49 30.31
CA TYR A 308 0.71 19.02 31.66
C TYR A 308 1.94 18.95 32.57
N LYS A 309 1.72 19.12 33.87
CA LYS A 309 2.76 19.05 34.91
C LYS A 309 3.39 17.66 35.00
N ASP A 310 2.57 16.62 34.92
CA ASP A 310 3.05 15.24 34.99
C ASP A 310 4.03 14.91 33.86
N GLU A 311 3.77 15.45 32.66
CA GLU A 311 4.68 15.33 31.51
C GLU A 311 5.98 16.09 31.77
N TYR A 312 5.92 17.34 32.25
CA TYR A 312 7.10 18.13 32.61
C TYR A 312 7.99 17.38 33.62
N ASP A 313 7.40 16.86 34.69
CA ASP A 313 8.13 16.13 35.73
C ASP A 313 8.78 14.87 35.16
N SER A 314 8.09 14.15 34.27
CA SER A 314 8.63 12.95 33.62
C SER A 314 9.84 13.24 32.72
N PHE A 315 9.87 14.38 32.01
CA PHE A 315 11.02 14.78 31.21
C PHE A 315 12.17 15.28 32.10
N ARG A 316 11.85 16.08 33.12
CA ARG A 316 12.83 16.65 34.06
C ARG A 316 13.64 15.57 34.79
N LEU A 317 13.05 14.41 35.07
CA LEU A 317 13.74 13.30 35.73
C LEU A 317 14.85 12.68 34.86
N LYS A 318 14.67 12.66 33.54
CA LYS A 318 15.58 11.96 32.62
C LYS A 318 16.62 12.88 31.96
N LEU A 319 16.30 14.15 31.75
CA LEU A 319 17.16 15.11 31.05
C LEU A 319 18.47 15.41 31.80
N SER A 320 19.50 15.81 31.05
CA SER A 320 20.76 16.32 31.60
C SER A 320 20.53 17.65 32.34
N MET A 321 21.42 18.01 33.27
CA MET A 321 21.31 19.28 34.02
C MET A 321 21.36 20.52 33.12
N GLU A 322 22.06 20.44 31.99
CA GLU A 322 22.16 21.52 31.02
C GLU A 322 20.88 21.65 30.19
N SER A 323 20.32 20.53 29.72
CA SER A 323 19.05 20.49 29.00
C SER A 323 17.86 20.91 29.86
N LYS A 324 17.91 20.72 31.19
CA LYS A 324 16.87 21.15 32.13
C LYS A 324 16.68 22.67 32.18
N LYS A 325 17.71 23.47 31.88
CA LYS A 325 17.61 24.94 31.87
C LYS A 325 16.63 25.44 30.80
N ASN A 326 16.50 24.67 29.72
CA ASN A 326 15.63 25.00 28.60
C ASN A 326 14.26 24.31 28.68
N LEU A 327 14.01 23.48 29.70
CA LEU A 327 12.68 22.93 29.97
C LEU A 327 11.89 23.89 30.87
N LEU A 328 10.79 24.42 30.35
CA LEU A 328 9.94 25.39 31.02
C LEU A 328 8.72 24.73 31.67
N PHE A 329 8.33 25.25 32.84
CA PHE A 329 7.15 24.77 33.56
C PHE A 329 5.87 25.04 32.75
N PRO A 330 4.88 24.13 32.77
CA PRO A 330 3.61 24.35 32.08
C PRO A 330 2.95 25.66 32.53
N GLY A 331 2.47 26.46 31.57
CA GLY A 331 1.84 27.75 31.87
C GLY A 331 2.81 28.93 31.95
N SER A 332 4.12 28.74 31.88
CA SER A 332 5.10 29.85 31.79
C SER A 332 5.18 30.45 30.38
N TYR A 333 4.03 30.70 29.76
CA TYR A 333 3.96 31.35 28.45
C TYR A 333 4.38 32.80 28.60
N THR A 334 5.45 33.20 27.93
CA THR A 334 5.62 34.61 27.57
C THR A 334 4.80 34.81 26.32
N ALA A 335 3.55 35.26 26.49
CA ALA A 335 2.75 35.72 25.37
C ALA A 335 3.55 36.81 24.62
N LYS A 336 3.75 36.62 23.33
CA LYS A 336 4.12 37.71 22.42
C LYS A 336 2.93 38.06 21.58
#